data_AF-A0A953ATS7-F1
#
_entry.id   AF-A0A953ATS7-F1
#
_cell.length_a   1.000
_cell.length_b   1.000
_cell.length_c   1.000
_cell.angle_alpha   90.00
_cell.angle_beta   90.00
_cell.angle_gamma   90.00
#
_symmetry.space_group_name_H-M   'P 1'
#
loop_
_entity.id
_entity.type
_entity.pdbx_description
1 polymer ?
#
loop_
_entity_poly.entity_id
_entity_poly.type
_entity_poly.pdbx_seq_one_letter_code
_entity_poly.pdbx_strand_id
1 'polypeptide(L)'
;MNTAVIREFLEARPLGASMWIRVHGRSMYPFLRSGDSLRVLRCEATSLRRGDIGIALRPEGVLVAHLVDSVDPIVLTSSFGTADPPGTRVLGKAVAVRTRAGLDLPLGSVSRAALLAGSRALRWAVGNAPARFVLRNARHALGDVRARADALRFGAPIVRRLLESEIDSAYLFVEDRLSLDFEVFSEAVRASRVVGAFVGGSLRALCVSTPKGELVIVDRGPAGERYARLVREYRG
;
A
#
# COMPACT_ATOMS: atom_id res chain seq x y z
N MET A 1 -14.13 8.63 5.02
CA MET A 1 -14.45 9.03 6.42
C MET A 1 -13.64 10.28 6.73
N ASN A 2 -14.27 11.34 7.23
CA ASN A 2 -13.61 12.62 7.49
C ASN A 2 -12.63 12.49 8.67
N THR A 3 -11.39 12.95 8.49
CA THR A 3 -10.32 12.94 9.51
C THR A 3 -10.75 13.60 10.82
N ALA A 4 -11.60 14.64 10.75
CA ALA A 4 -12.10 15.36 11.93
C ALA A 4 -12.97 14.45 12.83
N VAL A 5 -13.82 13.61 12.23
CA VAL A 5 -14.68 12.67 12.95
C VAL A 5 -13.83 11.60 13.64
N ILE A 6 -12.82 11.07 12.94
CA ILE A 6 -11.90 10.07 13.52
C ILE A 6 -11.17 10.65 14.73
N ARG A 7 -10.68 11.89 14.61
CA ARG A 7 -10.01 12.61 15.70
C ARG A 7 -10.93 12.72 16.91
N GLU A 8 -12.14 13.25 16.74
CA GLU A 8 -13.11 13.43 17.83
C GLU A 8 -13.43 12.11 18.53
N PHE A 9 -13.68 11.05 17.75
CA PHE A 9 -13.89 9.71 18.30
C PHE A 9 -12.69 9.15 19.05
N LEU A 10 -11.46 9.42 18.59
CA LEU A 10 -10.25 8.94 19.26
C LEU A 10 -9.98 9.71 20.55
N GLU A 11 -10.21 11.02 20.55
CA GLU A 11 -10.00 11.89 21.72
C GLU A 11 -11.01 11.65 22.84
N ALA A 12 -12.26 11.37 22.49
CA ALA A 12 -13.32 11.04 23.45
C ALA A 12 -13.12 9.69 24.15
N ARG A 13 -12.18 8.85 23.68
CA ARG A 13 -11.94 7.53 24.25
C ARG A 13 -11.04 7.62 25.49
N PRO A 14 -11.33 6.83 26.55
CA PRO A 14 -10.45 6.77 27.70
C PRO A 14 -9.10 6.17 27.30
N LEU A 15 -8.05 6.51 28.04
CA LEU A 15 -6.74 5.86 27.92
C LEU A 15 -6.90 4.33 28.07
N GLY A 16 -6.19 3.56 27.25
CA GLY A 16 -6.29 2.10 27.21
C GLY A 16 -7.39 1.56 26.29
N ALA A 17 -8.32 2.38 25.82
CA ALA A 17 -9.30 1.96 24.80
C ALA A 17 -8.64 1.76 23.44
N SER A 18 -9.17 0.83 22.64
CA SER A 18 -8.67 0.58 21.28
C SER A 18 -9.76 0.64 20.22
N MET A 19 -9.40 1.08 19.01
CA MET A 19 -10.30 1.10 17.85
C MET A 19 -9.54 0.85 16.54
N TRP A 20 -10.26 0.39 15.52
CA TRP A 20 -9.69 0.24 14.18
C TRP A 20 -9.85 1.53 13.38
N ILE A 21 -8.77 1.98 12.74
CA ILE A 21 -8.75 3.17 11.87
C ILE A 21 -8.19 2.75 10.51
N ARG A 22 -8.90 3.08 9.43
CA ARG A 22 -8.44 2.82 8.06
C ARG A 22 -7.34 3.80 7.68
N VAL A 23 -6.26 3.27 7.11
CA VAL A 23 -5.11 4.05 6.65
C VAL A 23 -5.38 4.62 5.27
N HIS A 24 -5.06 5.90 5.12
CA HIS A 24 -5.05 6.61 3.85
C HIS A 24 -3.73 7.36 3.68
N GLY A 25 -3.15 7.31 2.48
CA GLY A 25 -1.93 8.02 2.14
C GLY A 25 -0.72 7.10 1.89
N ARG A 26 0.44 7.72 1.70
CA ARG A 26 1.69 7.03 1.28
C ARG A 26 2.90 7.38 2.14
N SER A 27 2.74 8.19 3.19
CA SER A 27 3.86 8.64 4.05
C SER A 27 4.57 7.47 4.75
N MET A 28 3.84 6.39 5.02
CA MET A 28 4.37 5.18 5.65
C MET A 28 4.64 4.01 4.69
N TYR A 29 4.64 4.26 3.38
CA TYR A 29 5.01 3.24 2.41
C TYR A 29 6.52 2.91 2.54
N PRO A 30 6.92 1.62 2.57
CA PRO A 30 6.16 0.43 2.23
C PRO A 30 5.51 -0.31 3.40
N PHE A 31 5.70 0.16 4.64
CA PHE A 31 5.29 -0.54 5.87
C PHE A 31 3.78 -0.50 6.10
N LEU A 32 3.13 0.61 5.75
CA LEU A 32 1.69 0.76 5.75
C LEU A 32 1.23 1.26 4.38
N ARG A 33 0.12 0.72 3.89
CA ARG A 33 -0.46 1.07 2.59
C ARG A 33 -1.87 1.61 2.78
N SER A 34 -2.29 2.48 1.86
CA SER A 34 -3.71 2.83 1.74
C SER A 34 -4.56 1.57 1.67
N GLY A 35 -5.61 1.52 2.48
CA GLY A 35 -6.52 0.38 2.57
C GLY A 35 -6.19 -0.60 3.70
N ASP A 36 -4.99 -0.55 4.28
CA ASP A 36 -4.74 -1.24 5.55
C ASP A 36 -5.54 -0.57 6.68
N SER A 37 -5.73 -1.25 7.80
CA SER A 37 -6.33 -0.69 9.01
C SER A 37 -5.39 -0.86 10.19
N LEU A 38 -5.31 0.14 11.07
CA LEU A 38 -4.53 0.10 12.30
C LEU A 38 -5.46 -0.10 13.48
N ARG A 39 -5.13 -1.04 14.37
CA ARG A 39 -5.72 -1.08 15.69
C ARG A 39 -4.95 -0.09 16.55
N VAL A 40 -5.59 1.02 16.88
CA VAL A 40 -5.01 2.13 17.64
C VAL A 40 -5.42 1.99 19.09
N LEU A 41 -4.44 2.00 19.98
CA LEU A 41 -4.61 2.10 21.43
C LEU A 41 -4.45 3.57 21.83
N ARG A 42 -5.48 4.14 22.48
CA ARG A 42 -5.38 5.46 23.10
C ARG A 42 -4.38 5.37 24.25
N CYS A 43 -3.33 6.18 24.20
CA CYS A 43 -2.30 6.18 25.23
C CYS A 43 -1.62 7.54 25.33
N GLU A 44 -0.95 7.76 26.46
CA GLU A 44 -0.10 8.93 26.66
C GLU A 44 1.17 8.85 25.82
N ALA A 45 1.74 10.02 25.54
CA ALA A 45 2.96 10.16 24.75
C ALA A 45 4.15 9.44 25.41
N THR A 46 4.22 9.46 26.75
CA THR A 46 5.22 8.77 27.58
C THR A 46 5.19 7.24 27.46
N SER A 47 4.11 6.67 26.93
CA SER A 47 3.96 5.22 26.73
C SER A 47 4.45 4.72 25.37
N LEU A 48 4.85 5.65 24.49
CA LEU A 48 5.48 5.34 23.21
C LEU A 48 6.90 4.87 23.42
N ARG A 49 7.34 3.99 22.52
CA ARG A 49 8.74 3.55 22.43
C ARG A 49 9.25 3.79 21.02
N ARG A 50 10.56 3.94 20.90
CA ARG A 50 11.21 3.98 19.59
C ARG A 50 10.80 2.76 18.75
N GLY A 51 10.37 3.02 17.52
CA GLY A 51 9.89 2.02 16.57
C GLY A 51 8.40 1.71 16.63
N ASP A 52 7.66 2.25 17.61
CA ASP A 52 6.20 2.26 17.56
C ASP A 52 5.71 3.09 16.36
N ILE A 53 4.49 2.80 15.90
CA ILE A 53 3.76 3.71 15.01
C ILE A 53 2.85 4.55 15.90
N GLY A 54 3.23 5.82 16.08
CA GLY A 54 2.44 6.81 16.81
C GLY A 54 1.30 7.33 15.94
N ILE A 55 0.13 7.48 16.54
CA ILE A 55 -1.00 8.21 15.96
C ILE A 55 -0.98 9.60 16.56
N ALA A 56 -0.89 10.62 15.70
CA ALA A 56 -0.71 11.99 16.15
C ALA A 56 -1.52 12.98 15.33
N LEU A 57 -1.85 14.10 15.95
CA LEU A 57 -2.50 15.24 15.33
C LEU A 57 -1.46 16.32 15.11
N ARG A 58 -1.25 16.71 13.85
CA ARG A 58 -0.38 17.84 13.52
C ARG A 58 -1.08 19.19 13.78
N PRO A 59 -0.33 20.30 13.90
CA PRO A 59 -0.90 21.63 14.15
C PRO A 59 -1.97 22.05 13.12
N GLU A 60 -1.83 21.64 11.87
CA GLU A 60 -2.80 21.87 10.79
C GLU A 60 -4.09 21.04 10.90
N GLY A 61 -4.26 20.24 11.97
CA GLY A 61 -5.44 19.40 12.20
C GLY A 61 -5.43 18.07 11.45
N VAL A 62 -4.32 17.71 10.81
CA VAL A 62 -4.18 16.45 10.07
C VAL A 62 -3.77 15.32 11.03
N LEU A 63 -4.56 14.25 11.03
CA LEU A 63 -4.23 13.01 11.74
C LEU A 63 -3.23 12.19 10.92
N VAL A 64 -2.12 11.82 11.53
CA VAL A 64 -1.05 11.03 10.90
C VAL A 64 -0.73 9.78 11.72
N ALA A 65 -0.23 8.76 11.02
CA ALA A 65 0.34 7.57 11.62
C ALA A 65 1.79 7.48 11.17
N HIS A 66 2.74 7.72 12.06
CA HIS A 66 4.17 7.83 11.73
C HIS A 66 5.05 7.07 12.72
N LEU A 67 6.28 6.76 12.31
CA LEU A 67 7.23 6.00 13.12
C LEU A 67 7.82 6.88 14.21
N VAL A 68 7.80 6.41 15.45
CA VAL A 68 8.50 7.02 16.58
C VAL A 68 10.00 6.78 16.41
N ASP A 69 10.75 7.82 16.07
CA ASP A 69 12.20 7.75 15.89
C ASP A 69 12.99 8.13 17.15
N SER A 70 12.42 9.02 17.97
CA SER A 70 12.93 9.40 19.30
C SER A 70 11.76 9.56 20.28
N VAL A 71 12.01 9.39 21.58
CA VAL A 71 11.03 9.60 22.67
C VAL A 71 11.39 10.77 23.59
N ASP A 72 12.65 11.24 23.58
CA ASP A 72 13.12 12.38 24.38
C ASP A 72 13.97 13.33 23.50
N PRO A 73 13.37 14.30 22.81
CA PRO A 73 11.93 14.54 22.68
C PRO A 73 11.25 13.51 21.77
N ILE A 74 9.92 13.44 21.83
CA ILE A 74 9.12 12.62 20.91
C ILE A 74 9.26 13.19 19.50
N VAL A 75 9.80 12.37 18.60
CA VAL A 75 9.94 12.68 17.17
C VAL A 75 9.28 11.59 16.36
N LEU A 76 8.26 11.97 15.60
CA LEU A 76 7.56 11.12 14.65
C LEU A 76 8.08 11.40 13.23
N THR A 77 8.23 10.34 12.44
CA THR A 77 8.80 10.43 11.09
C THR A 77 8.03 9.57 10.09
N SER A 78 7.96 10.05 8.85
CA SER A 78 7.56 9.25 7.70
C SER A 78 8.57 8.11 7.45
N SER A 79 8.23 7.14 6.59
CA SER A 79 9.14 6.04 6.24
C SER A 79 10.44 6.50 5.58
N PHE A 80 10.44 7.70 4.99
CA PHE A 80 11.59 8.30 4.33
C PHE A 80 12.29 9.36 5.20
N GLY A 81 11.92 9.47 6.48
CA GLY A 81 12.62 10.31 7.45
C GLY A 81 12.19 11.76 7.51
N THR A 82 11.08 12.13 6.87
CA THR A 82 10.48 13.46 7.07
C THR A 82 9.89 13.52 8.47
N ALA A 83 10.44 14.37 9.32
CA ALA A 83 9.91 14.59 10.66
C ALA A 83 8.57 15.33 10.61
N ASP A 84 7.68 15.02 11.54
CA ASP A 84 6.48 15.80 11.77
C ASP A 84 6.82 17.18 12.37
N PRO A 85 6.02 18.22 12.07
CA PRO A 85 6.29 19.57 12.56
C PRO A 85 6.21 19.65 14.09
N PRO A 86 6.91 20.64 14.70
CA PRO A 86 6.73 20.97 16.12
C PRO A 86 5.26 21.20 16.47
N GLY A 87 4.85 20.88 17.70
CA GLY A 87 3.46 20.97 18.13
C GLY A 87 2.58 19.78 17.74
N THR A 88 3.15 18.75 17.11
CA THR A 88 2.45 17.48 16.85
C THR A 88 2.10 16.78 18.17
N ARG A 89 0.81 16.53 18.40
CA ARG A 89 0.30 15.91 19.63
C ARG A 89 -0.02 14.44 19.43
N VAL A 90 0.57 13.58 20.26
CA VAL A 90 0.29 12.13 20.25
C VAL A 90 -1.10 11.86 20.81
N LEU A 91 -1.88 11.08 20.06
CA LEU A 91 -3.19 10.57 20.46
C LEU A 91 -3.16 9.08 20.78
N GLY A 92 -2.18 8.32 20.30
CA GLY A 92 -2.09 6.91 20.63
C GLY A 92 -0.99 6.18 19.89
N LYS A 93 -1.05 4.86 19.91
CA LYS A 93 -0.12 3.99 19.18
C LYS A 93 -0.84 2.86 18.47
N ALA A 94 -0.32 2.45 17.32
CA ALA A 94 -0.80 1.25 16.66
C ALA A 94 -0.27 0.01 17.38
N VAL A 95 -1.16 -0.92 17.70
CA VAL A 95 -0.85 -2.21 18.33
C VAL A 95 -1.03 -3.40 17.39
N ALA A 96 -1.71 -3.20 16.27
CA ALA A 96 -1.82 -4.19 15.19
C ALA A 96 -2.11 -3.51 13.85
N VAL A 97 -1.81 -4.22 12.76
CA VAL A 97 -2.15 -3.85 11.39
C VAL A 97 -3.00 -4.95 10.78
N ARG A 98 -4.18 -4.60 10.28
CA ARG A 98 -4.96 -5.44 9.39
C ARG A 98 -4.63 -5.04 7.96
N THR A 99 -3.98 -5.95 7.24
CA THR A 99 -3.65 -5.70 5.84
C THR A 99 -4.92 -5.67 4.99
N ARG A 100 -4.88 -5.02 3.83
CA ARG A 100 -5.95 -5.09 2.82
C ARG A 100 -6.32 -6.52 2.36
N ALA A 101 -5.45 -7.50 2.63
CA ALA A 101 -5.71 -8.92 2.35
C ALA A 101 -6.42 -9.64 3.51
N GLY A 102 -6.81 -8.91 4.57
CA GLY A 102 -7.49 -9.46 5.74
C GLY A 102 -6.56 -10.06 6.81
N LEU A 103 -5.23 -10.02 6.62
CA LEU A 103 -4.28 -10.53 7.61
C LEU A 103 -4.10 -9.56 8.78
N ASP A 104 -4.32 -10.04 10.00
CA ASP A 104 -4.08 -9.30 11.25
C ASP A 104 -2.65 -9.59 11.77
N LEU A 105 -1.83 -8.54 11.79
CA LEU A 105 -0.43 -8.59 12.19
C LEU A 105 -0.24 -7.80 13.49
N PRO A 106 0.08 -8.45 14.62
CA PRO A 106 0.35 -7.74 15.87
C PRO A 106 1.65 -6.93 15.76
N LEU A 107 1.66 -5.71 16.30
CA LEU A 107 2.85 -4.87 16.38
C LEU A 107 3.58 -5.12 17.70
N GLY A 108 4.41 -6.15 17.73
CA GLY A 108 5.26 -6.53 18.85
C GLY A 108 6.65 -5.87 18.82
N SER A 109 7.57 -6.39 19.64
CA SER A 109 8.96 -5.88 19.71
C SER A 109 9.74 -6.14 18.41
N VAL A 110 9.52 -7.30 17.79
CA VAL A 110 10.20 -7.69 16.53
C VAL A 110 9.79 -6.77 15.37
N SER A 111 8.49 -6.52 15.22
CA SER A 111 8.00 -5.62 14.17
C SER A 111 8.52 -4.19 14.35
N ARG A 112 8.61 -3.68 15.58
CA ARG A 112 9.22 -2.37 15.85
C ARG A 112 10.68 -2.30 15.39
N ALA A 113 11.47 -3.31 15.75
CA ALA A 113 12.87 -3.38 15.32
C ALA A 113 12.98 -3.44 13.78
N ALA A 114 12.13 -4.24 13.14
CA ALA A 114 12.06 -4.33 11.68
C ALA A 114 11.63 -3.00 11.02
N LEU A 115 10.66 -2.28 11.59
CA LEU A 115 10.21 -0.98 11.11
C LEU A 115 11.31 0.08 11.21
N LEU A 116 12.05 0.09 12.33
CA LEU A 116 13.21 0.99 12.50
C LEU A 116 14.34 0.67 11.52
N ALA A 117 14.72 -0.61 11.43
CA ALA A 117 15.77 -1.03 10.51
C ALA A 117 15.39 -0.71 9.06
N GLY A 118 14.14 -1.01 8.68
CA GLY A 118 13.59 -0.71 7.37
C GLY A 118 13.57 0.78 7.08
N SER A 119 13.10 1.63 8.01
CA SER A 119 13.04 3.07 7.78
C SER A 119 14.43 3.68 7.64
N ARG A 120 15.41 3.23 8.45
CA ARG A 120 16.82 3.62 8.30
C ARG A 120 17.38 3.21 6.95
N ALA A 121 17.13 1.99 6.50
CA ALA A 121 17.55 1.51 5.18
C ALA A 121 16.93 2.34 4.05
N LEU A 122 15.63 2.70 4.16
CA LEU A 122 14.96 3.56 3.19
C LEU A 122 15.54 4.97 3.17
N ARG A 123 15.77 5.59 4.34
CA ARG A 123 16.40 6.91 4.44
C ARG A 123 17.79 6.92 3.83
N TRP A 124 18.61 5.92 4.18
CA TRP A 124 19.93 5.74 3.59
C TRP A 124 19.84 5.60 2.06
N ALA A 125 18.88 4.82 1.57
CA ALA A 125 18.67 4.65 0.14
C ALA A 125 18.29 5.95 -0.57
N VAL A 126 17.45 6.80 0.01
CA VAL A 126 17.06 8.09 -0.60
C VAL A 126 18.29 8.96 -0.89
N GLY A 127 19.26 8.99 0.03
CA GLY A 127 20.48 9.79 -0.11
C GLY A 127 21.60 9.16 -0.94
N ASN A 128 21.50 7.87 -1.32
CA ASN A 128 22.59 7.12 -1.96
C ASN A 128 22.14 6.49 -3.27
N ALA A 129 22.63 6.97 -4.42
CA ALA A 129 22.24 6.45 -5.72
C ALA A 129 22.46 4.93 -5.89
N PRO A 130 23.59 4.33 -5.45
CA PRO A 130 23.79 2.87 -5.51
C PRO A 130 22.77 2.11 -4.66
N ALA A 131 22.41 2.65 -3.50
CA ALA A 131 21.43 2.05 -2.61
C ALA A 131 20.01 2.06 -3.21
N ARG A 132 19.64 3.11 -3.96
CA ARG A 132 18.36 3.13 -4.70
C ARG A 132 18.28 2.00 -5.72
N PHE A 133 19.38 1.70 -6.40
CA PHE A 133 19.45 0.60 -7.37
C PHE A 133 19.27 -0.75 -6.67
N VAL A 134 19.98 -0.99 -5.56
CA VAL A 134 19.82 -2.20 -4.73
C VAL A 134 18.38 -2.34 -4.24
N LEU A 135 17.78 -1.28 -3.72
CA LEU A 135 16.39 -1.29 -3.24
C LEU A 135 15.39 -1.58 -4.37
N ARG A 136 15.62 -1.03 -5.58
CA ARG A 136 14.80 -1.32 -6.76
C ARG A 136 14.89 -2.80 -7.12
N ASN A 137 16.10 -3.36 -7.21
CA ASN A 137 16.30 -4.77 -7.54
C ASN A 137 15.75 -5.72 -6.46
N ALA A 138 15.93 -5.40 -5.19
CA ALA A 138 15.36 -6.17 -4.09
C ALA A 138 13.82 -6.18 -4.16
N ARG A 139 13.19 -5.05 -4.55
CA ARG A 139 11.74 -5.03 -4.80
C ARG A 139 11.35 -5.94 -5.95
N HIS A 140 12.08 -5.94 -7.08
CA HIS A 140 11.81 -6.87 -8.18
C HIS A 140 11.92 -8.33 -7.73
N ALA A 141 13.00 -8.70 -7.04
CA ALA A 141 13.20 -10.05 -6.52
C ALA A 141 12.07 -10.49 -5.56
N LEU A 142 11.63 -9.62 -4.65
CA LEU A 142 10.49 -9.90 -3.76
C LEU A 142 9.17 -10.04 -4.53
N GLY A 143 9.00 -9.29 -5.61
CA GLY A 143 7.86 -9.45 -6.52
C GLY A 143 7.85 -10.80 -7.20
N ASP A 144 9.01 -11.28 -7.63
CA ASP A 144 9.14 -12.61 -8.24
C ASP A 144 8.87 -13.74 -7.25
N VAL A 145 9.35 -13.62 -6.02
CA VAL A 145 9.04 -14.58 -4.94
C VAL A 145 7.52 -14.61 -4.70
N ARG A 146 6.86 -13.45 -4.64
CA ARG A 146 5.41 -13.39 -4.48
C ARG A 146 4.68 -13.98 -5.68
N ALA A 147 5.10 -13.66 -6.91
CA ALA A 147 4.51 -14.22 -8.11
C ALA A 147 4.67 -15.75 -8.17
N ARG A 148 5.80 -16.28 -7.68
CA ARG A 148 6.01 -17.73 -7.50
C ARG A 148 5.10 -18.30 -6.42
N ALA A 149 4.96 -17.65 -5.28
CA ALA A 149 4.06 -18.09 -4.21
C ALA A 149 2.59 -18.08 -4.66
N ASP A 150 2.16 -17.04 -5.38
CA ASP A 150 0.83 -16.96 -5.97
C ASP A 150 0.63 -18.06 -7.02
N ALA A 151 1.66 -18.36 -7.83
CA ALA A 151 1.60 -19.46 -8.80
C ALA A 151 1.52 -20.85 -8.13
N LEU A 152 2.23 -21.05 -7.02
CA LEU A 152 2.15 -22.29 -6.24
C LEU A 152 0.78 -22.44 -5.56
N ARG A 153 0.17 -21.34 -5.12
CA ARG A 153 -1.10 -21.36 -4.39
C ARG A 153 -2.34 -21.40 -5.28
N PHE A 154 -2.27 -20.76 -6.44
CA PHE A 154 -3.42 -20.55 -7.32
C PHE A 154 -3.23 -21.06 -8.75
N GLY A 155 -2.09 -21.71 -9.03
CA GLY A 155 -1.73 -22.17 -10.36
C GLY A 155 -1.02 -21.11 -11.20
N ALA A 156 -0.49 -21.53 -12.35
CA ALA A 156 0.17 -20.65 -13.29
C ALA A 156 -0.76 -19.52 -13.78
N PRO A 157 -0.23 -18.32 -14.08
CA PRO A 157 -1.04 -17.26 -14.65
C PRO A 157 -1.65 -17.70 -15.98
N ILE A 158 -2.94 -17.45 -16.13
CA ILE A 158 -3.70 -17.71 -17.36
C ILE A 158 -3.83 -16.37 -18.08
N VAL A 159 -3.30 -16.29 -19.30
CA VAL A 159 -3.51 -15.14 -20.17
C VAL A 159 -4.60 -15.50 -21.16
N ARG A 160 -5.65 -14.69 -21.21
CA ARG A 160 -6.75 -14.89 -22.15
C ARG A 160 -7.52 -13.60 -22.41
N ARG A 161 -8.37 -13.64 -23.44
CA ARG A 161 -9.37 -12.59 -23.64
C ARG A 161 -10.30 -12.50 -22.43
N LEU A 162 -10.68 -11.27 -22.11
CA LEU A 162 -11.63 -11.01 -21.04
C LEU A 162 -13.00 -11.62 -21.39
N LEU A 163 -13.64 -12.31 -20.45
CA LEU A 163 -15.01 -12.76 -20.63
C LEU A 163 -15.98 -11.62 -20.33
N GLU A 164 -17.17 -11.68 -20.91
CA GLU A 164 -18.20 -10.66 -20.70
C GLU A 164 -18.58 -10.51 -19.21
N SER A 165 -18.64 -11.64 -18.48
CA SER A 165 -18.88 -11.65 -17.03
C SER A 165 -17.76 -11.03 -16.19
N GLU A 166 -16.61 -10.73 -16.77
CA GLU A 166 -15.43 -10.19 -16.08
C GLU A 166 -15.20 -8.71 -16.36
N ILE A 167 -16.04 -8.11 -17.20
CA ILE A 167 -15.98 -6.71 -17.59
C ILE A 167 -16.04 -5.81 -16.36
N ASP A 168 -16.96 -6.06 -15.42
CA ASP A 168 -17.09 -5.29 -14.18
C ASP A 168 -15.83 -5.35 -13.31
N SER A 169 -15.18 -6.52 -13.25
CA SER A 169 -13.93 -6.69 -12.52
C SER A 169 -12.78 -5.93 -13.18
N ALA A 170 -12.77 -5.87 -14.52
CA ALA A 170 -11.80 -5.07 -15.25
C ALA A 170 -12.04 -3.57 -15.07
N TYR A 171 -13.31 -3.12 -15.01
CA TYR A 171 -13.64 -1.72 -14.67
C TYR A 171 -13.10 -1.33 -13.29
N LEU A 172 -13.40 -2.11 -12.25
CA LEU A 172 -12.87 -1.86 -10.90
C LEU A 172 -11.34 -1.85 -10.86
N PHE A 173 -10.71 -2.72 -11.67
CA PHE A 173 -9.26 -2.78 -11.78
C PHE A 173 -8.67 -1.51 -12.41
N VAL A 174 -9.33 -0.97 -13.43
CA VAL A 174 -8.92 0.24 -14.16
C VAL A 174 -9.19 1.50 -13.33
N GLU A 175 -10.38 1.64 -12.73
CA GLU A 175 -10.78 2.81 -11.95
C GLU A 175 -9.86 3.05 -10.74
N ASP A 176 -9.45 1.98 -10.04
CA ASP A 176 -8.50 2.08 -8.92
C ASP A 176 -7.07 2.47 -9.36
N ARG A 177 -6.78 2.40 -10.68
CA ARG A 177 -5.41 2.48 -11.21
C ARG A 177 -5.15 3.60 -12.21
N LEU A 178 -6.14 4.03 -12.99
CA LEU A 178 -6.02 5.02 -14.07
C LEU A 178 -7.25 5.92 -14.17
N SER A 179 -7.02 7.20 -14.42
CA SER A 179 -8.02 8.17 -14.89
C SER A 179 -8.30 7.99 -16.39
N LEU A 180 -8.55 6.76 -16.82
CA LEU A 180 -8.95 6.51 -18.21
C LEU A 180 -10.40 6.95 -18.40
N ASP A 181 -10.65 7.52 -19.58
CA ASP A 181 -11.99 7.80 -20.02
C ASP A 181 -12.76 6.48 -20.18
N PHE A 182 -13.91 6.41 -19.50
CA PHE A 182 -14.78 5.25 -19.46
C PHE A 182 -15.23 4.84 -20.87
N GLU A 183 -15.44 5.80 -21.77
CA GLU A 183 -15.86 5.54 -23.14
C GLU A 183 -14.79 4.76 -23.92
N VAL A 184 -13.52 5.17 -23.79
CA VAL A 184 -12.39 4.54 -24.48
C VAL A 184 -12.19 3.10 -24.03
N PHE A 185 -12.34 2.84 -22.73
CA PHE A 185 -12.25 1.48 -22.20
C PHE A 185 -13.43 0.61 -22.65
N SER A 186 -14.65 1.15 -22.60
CA SER A 186 -15.87 0.45 -23.02
C SER A 186 -15.83 0.07 -24.50
N GLU A 187 -15.35 0.96 -25.36
CA GLU A 187 -15.19 0.70 -26.80
C GLU A 187 -14.18 -0.42 -27.05
N ALA A 188 -13.04 -0.40 -26.35
CA ALA A 188 -12.02 -1.43 -26.50
C ALA A 188 -12.49 -2.81 -26.00
N VAL A 189 -13.27 -2.85 -24.92
CA VAL A 189 -13.91 -4.08 -24.42
C VAL A 189 -14.90 -4.63 -25.47
N ARG A 190 -15.79 -3.79 -26.00
CA ARG A 190 -16.77 -4.18 -27.05
C ARG A 190 -16.09 -4.71 -28.31
N ALA A 191 -14.95 -4.13 -28.68
CA ALA A 191 -14.16 -4.59 -29.83
C ALA A 191 -13.42 -5.92 -29.57
N SER A 192 -13.58 -6.57 -28.40
CA SER A 192 -12.81 -7.75 -27.97
C SER A 192 -11.30 -7.51 -27.98
N ARG A 193 -10.87 -6.25 -27.81
CA ARG A 193 -9.48 -5.82 -27.84
C ARG A 193 -8.87 -5.76 -26.45
N VAL A 194 -9.34 -6.61 -25.53
CA VAL A 194 -8.88 -6.65 -24.15
C VAL A 194 -8.39 -8.05 -23.78
N VAL A 195 -7.13 -8.13 -23.34
CA VAL A 195 -6.50 -9.36 -22.86
C VAL A 195 -6.12 -9.17 -21.41
N GLY A 196 -6.48 -10.11 -20.56
CA GLY A 196 -6.15 -10.13 -19.14
C GLY A 196 -5.16 -11.23 -18.80
N ALA A 197 -4.28 -10.96 -17.84
CA ALA A 197 -3.55 -12.00 -17.11
C ALA A 197 -4.22 -12.23 -15.76
N PHE A 198 -4.59 -13.48 -15.50
CA PHE A 198 -5.34 -13.89 -14.31
C PHE A 198 -4.53 -14.87 -13.46
N VAL A 199 -4.62 -14.76 -12.14
CA VAL A 199 -4.05 -15.71 -11.18
C VAL A 199 -5.09 -16.00 -10.10
N GLY A 200 -5.52 -17.25 -9.98
CA GLY A 200 -6.59 -17.63 -9.04
C GLY A 200 -7.90 -16.88 -9.28
N GLY A 201 -8.25 -16.66 -10.54
CA GLY A 201 -9.45 -15.88 -10.94
C GLY A 201 -9.33 -14.37 -10.76
N SER A 202 -8.23 -13.85 -10.18
CA SER A 202 -8.03 -12.41 -10.01
C SER A 202 -7.25 -11.80 -11.18
N LEU A 203 -7.74 -10.69 -11.73
CA LEU A 203 -7.05 -9.92 -12.77
C LEU A 203 -5.78 -9.24 -12.22
N ARG A 204 -4.64 -9.46 -12.89
CA ARG A 204 -3.31 -8.96 -12.50
C ARG A 204 -2.68 -8.02 -13.51
N ALA A 205 -3.02 -8.15 -14.78
CA ALA A 205 -2.68 -7.19 -15.80
C ALA A 205 -3.74 -7.21 -16.90
N LEU A 206 -3.86 -6.10 -17.60
CA LEU A 206 -4.85 -5.85 -18.63
C LEU A 206 -4.16 -5.11 -19.78
N CYS A 207 -4.19 -5.66 -20.98
CA CYS A 207 -3.79 -4.94 -22.19
C CYS A 207 -5.05 -4.58 -22.98
N VAL A 208 -5.13 -3.31 -23.34
CA VAL A 208 -6.20 -2.70 -24.10
C VAL A 208 -5.59 -2.18 -25.40
N SER A 209 -5.95 -2.75 -26.55
CA SER A 209 -5.57 -2.14 -27.83
C SER A 209 -6.57 -1.07 -28.20
N THR A 210 -6.06 0.14 -28.37
CA THR A 210 -6.81 1.28 -28.89
C THR A 210 -6.33 1.58 -30.32
N PRO A 211 -7.11 2.34 -31.12
CA PRO A 211 -6.64 2.82 -32.42
C PRO A 211 -5.34 3.63 -32.35
N LYS A 212 -5.03 4.24 -31.18
CA LYS A 212 -3.83 5.05 -30.93
C LYS A 212 -2.64 4.23 -30.43
N GLY A 213 -2.80 2.92 -30.24
CA GLY A 213 -1.75 2.02 -29.75
C GLY A 213 -2.22 1.14 -28.59
N GLU A 214 -1.27 0.39 -28.03
CA GLU A 214 -1.52 -0.52 -26.91
C GLU A 214 -1.32 0.16 -25.57
N LEU A 215 -2.30 -0.04 -24.68
CA LEU A 215 -2.22 0.37 -23.30
C LEU A 215 -2.17 -0.85 -22.39
N VAL A 216 -1.08 -0.99 -21.64
CA VAL A 216 -0.93 -2.09 -20.66
C VAL A 216 -1.05 -1.53 -19.25
N ILE A 217 -2.06 -2.01 -18.55
CA ILE A 217 -2.41 -1.67 -17.18
C ILE A 217 -2.03 -2.86 -16.30
N VAL A 218 -1.21 -2.63 -15.28
CA VAL A 218 -0.68 -3.71 -14.44
C VAL A 218 -1.04 -3.52 -12.98
N ASP A 219 -1.10 -4.63 -12.24
CA ASP A 219 -1.25 -4.59 -10.79
C ASP A 219 -0.08 -3.79 -10.17
N ARG A 220 -0.37 -3.02 -9.12
CA ARG A 220 0.63 -2.20 -8.44
C ARG A 220 1.57 -3.10 -7.65
N GLY A 221 2.68 -3.46 -8.28
CA GLY A 221 3.72 -4.26 -7.66
C GLY A 221 4.81 -4.68 -8.63
N PRO A 222 5.93 -5.20 -8.12
CA PRO A 222 7.05 -5.62 -8.96
C PRO A 222 6.71 -6.80 -9.90
N ALA A 223 5.68 -7.59 -9.58
CA ALA A 223 5.15 -8.62 -10.46
C ALA A 223 4.35 -8.07 -11.66
N GLY A 224 3.91 -6.80 -11.60
CA GLY A 224 3.11 -6.17 -12.65
C GLY A 224 3.82 -6.17 -14.00
N GLU A 225 5.13 -5.91 -14.04
CA GLU A 225 5.92 -5.95 -15.27
C GLU A 225 5.98 -7.34 -15.91
N ARG A 226 6.04 -8.39 -15.08
CA ARG A 226 5.98 -9.78 -15.55
C ARG A 226 4.64 -10.09 -16.20
N TYR A 227 3.54 -9.69 -15.57
CA TYR A 227 2.21 -9.89 -16.16
C TYR A 227 2.00 -9.03 -17.41
N ALA A 228 2.51 -7.79 -17.44
CA ALA A 228 2.52 -6.96 -18.66
C ALA A 228 3.20 -7.67 -19.83
N ARG A 229 4.36 -8.29 -19.57
CA ARG A 229 5.10 -9.04 -20.59
C ARG A 229 4.28 -10.21 -21.12
N LEU A 230 3.70 -11.02 -20.23
CA LEU A 230 2.86 -12.15 -20.60
C LEU A 230 1.65 -11.75 -21.46
N VAL A 231 1.01 -10.62 -21.15
CA VAL A 231 -0.13 -10.14 -21.94
C VAL A 231 0.31 -9.60 -23.32
N ARG A 232 1.49 -8.99 -23.42
CA ARG A 232 2.06 -8.55 -24.71
C ARG A 232 2.48 -9.74 -25.57
N GLU A 233 3.10 -10.77 -24.98
CA GLU A 233 3.52 -11.99 -25.69
C GLU A 233 2.32 -12.76 -26.25
N TYR A 234 1.20 -12.82 -25.54
CA TYR A 234 -0.03 -13.45 -26.03
C TYR A 234 -0.68 -12.72 -27.23
N ARG A 235 -0.30 -11.46 -27.44
CA ARG A 235 -0.88 -10.58 -28.47
C ARG A 235 -0.12 -10.57 -29.79
N GLY A 236 1.18 -10.92 -29.76
CA GLY A 236 2.00 -11.10 -30.97
C GLY A 236 1.62 -12.38 -31.71
#